data_AF-A0A3A1Y2C0-F1
#
_entry.id   AF-A0A3A1Y2C0-F1
#
_cell.length_a   1.000
_cell.length_b   1.000
_cell.length_c   1.000
_cell.angle_alpha   90.00
_cell.angle_beta   90.00
_cell.angle_gamma   90.00
#
_symmetry.space_group_name_H-M   'P 1'
#
loop_
_entity.id
_entity.type
_entity.pdbx_description
1 polymer ?
#
loop_
_entity_poly.entity_id
_entity_poly.type
_entity_poly.pdbx_seq_one_letter_code
_entity_poly.pdbx_strand_id
1 'polypeptide(L)'
;MVHDIKLPTIGNLFPSLRKAQKQKMIELDKLALLIDDCIALEMNKVHHKYCRALILTLCSACRLKEVNNLCLKEREGNWWTIPANRMKSKKDHMVFIVDDLIPLFSPFTSEISTYYFRTGVLNSKYDFTFHGLRSLFMTKMFQMHPELKEAISA
;
A
#
# COMPACT_ATOMS: atom_id res chain seq x y z
N MET A 1 23.84 28.91 40.04
CA MET A 1 23.75 28.02 38.87
C MET A 1 22.29 27.67 38.66
N VAL A 2 21.70 28.10 37.54
CA VAL A 2 20.36 27.65 37.16
C VAL A 2 20.52 26.29 36.51
N HIS A 3 19.94 25.25 37.11
CA HIS A 3 19.93 23.93 36.50
C HIS A 3 18.92 23.93 35.37
N ASP A 4 19.34 23.54 34.17
CA ASP A 4 18.45 23.32 33.03
C ASP A 4 17.39 22.28 33.40
N ILE A 5 16.15 22.72 33.55
CA ILE A 5 15.01 21.84 33.74
C ILE A 5 14.66 21.28 32.37
N LYS A 6 15.09 20.05 32.08
CA LYS A 6 14.65 19.33 30.88
C LYS A 6 13.16 19.03 30.99
N LEU A 7 12.37 19.66 30.12
CA LEU A 7 10.96 19.35 30.01
C LEU A 7 10.77 17.87 29.64
N PRO A 8 9.81 17.17 30.29
CA PRO A 8 9.55 15.78 30.00
C PRO A 8 9.03 15.63 28.56
N THR A 9 9.50 14.60 27.86
CA THR A 9 9.00 14.30 26.50
C THR A 9 7.62 13.67 26.55
N ILE A 10 6.82 13.79 25.48
CA ILE A 10 5.49 13.15 25.36
C ILE A 10 5.55 11.65 25.68
N GLY A 11 6.64 10.96 25.26
CA GLY A 11 6.82 9.53 25.55
C GLY A 11 7.03 9.22 27.04
N ASN A 12 7.57 10.17 27.81
CA ASN A 12 7.74 10.03 29.26
C ASN A 12 6.45 10.35 30.02
N LEU A 13 5.65 11.30 29.51
CA LEU A 13 4.37 11.68 30.10
C LEU A 13 3.26 10.66 29.82
N PHE A 14 3.34 9.98 28.68
CA PHE A 14 2.34 9.01 28.25
C PHE A 14 3.00 7.73 27.72
N PRO A 15 3.47 6.84 28.61
CA PRO A 15 4.10 5.57 28.20
C PRO A 15 3.17 4.66 27.38
N SER A 16 1.85 4.87 27.53
CA SER A 16 0.79 4.17 26.79
C SER A 16 0.56 4.70 25.37
N LEU A 17 1.08 5.90 25.04
CA LEU A 17 1.07 6.42 23.67
C LEU A 17 2.07 5.60 22.84
N ARG A 18 1.59 4.53 22.22
CA ARG A 18 2.37 3.78 21.23
C ARG A 18 2.88 4.77 20.19
N LYS A 19 4.20 4.94 20.08
CA LYS A 19 4.81 5.58 18.91
C LYS A 19 4.27 4.86 17.69
N ALA A 20 3.49 5.57 16.87
CA ALA A 20 3.00 5.02 15.62
C ALA A 20 4.21 4.48 14.84
N GLN A 21 4.19 3.20 14.49
CA GLN A 21 5.18 2.68 13.56
C GLN A 21 5.07 3.51 12.29
N LYS A 22 6.15 4.22 11.94
CA LYS A 22 6.17 5.02 10.71
C LYS A 22 5.82 4.09 9.56
N GLN A 23 4.72 4.38 8.87
CA GLN A 23 4.38 3.70 7.63
C GLN A 23 5.51 3.99 6.65
N LYS A 24 6.25 2.94 6.29
CA LYS A 24 7.44 3.11 5.45
C LYS A 24 7.01 3.22 4.01
N MET A 25 6.96 4.45 3.54
CA MET A 25 6.80 4.78 2.14
C MET A 25 8.14 4.56 1.45
N ILE A 26 8.13 3.93 0.28
CA ILE A 26 9.34 3.90 -0.54
C ILE A 26 9.69 5.32 -0.99
N GLU A 27 10.97 5.66 -0.99
CA GLU A 27 11.45 6.92 -1.54
C GLU A 27 11.21 6.93 -3.06
N LEU A 28 10.78 8.07 -3.60
CA LEU A 28 10.28 8.14 -4.98
C LEU A 28 11.39 7.86 -6.01
N ASP A 29 12.61 8.31 -5.73
CA ASP A 29 13.81 8.05 -6.53
C ASP A 29 14.17 6.55 -6.59
N LYS A 30 13.80 5.78 -5.57
CA LYS A 30 13.99 4.32 -5.51
C LYS A 30 12.84 3.53 -6.13
N LEU A 31 11.71 4.16 -6.46
CA LEU A 31 10.53 3.45 -6.98
C LEU A 31 10.80 2.81 -8.34
N ALA A 32 11.44 3.55 -9.26
CA ALA A 32 11.80 3.01 -10.57
C ALA A 32 12.73 1.81 -10.43
N LEU A 33 13.78 1.93 -9.60
CA LEU A 33 14.71 0.84 -9.30
C LEU A 33 14.03 -0.38 -8.68
N LEU A 34 13.06 -0.18 -7.78
CA LEU A 34 12.26 -1.28 -7.23
C LEU A 34 11.51 -2.03 -8.34
N ILE A 35 10.88 -1.30 -9.26
CA ILE A 35 10.12 -1.88 -10.36
C ILE A 35 11.07 -2.63 -11.31
N ASP A 36 12.20 -2.03 -11.67
CA ASP A 36 13.21 -2.65 -12.54
C ASP A 36 13.75 -3.93 -11.91
N ASP A 37 14.08 -3.91 -10.62
CA ASP A 37 14.51 -5.12 -9.89
C ASP A 37 13.42 -6.17 -9.88
N CYS A 38 12.15 -5.79 -9.67
CA CYS A 38 11.03 -6.72 -9.72
C CYS A 38 10.88 -7.39 -11.09
N ILE A 39 11.11 -6.64 -12.17
CA ILE A 39 11.09 -7.14 -13.55
C ILE A 39 12.29 -8.06 -13.81
N ALA A 40 13.46 -7.72 -13.24
CA ALA A 40 14.70 -8.46 -13.41
C ALA A 40 14.79 -9.76 -12.59
N LEU A 41 13.88 -9.98 -11.63
CA LEU A 41 13.78 -11.26 -10.94
C LEU A 41 13.59 -12.39 -11.96
N GLU A 42 14.24 -13.53 -11.78
CA GLU A 42 13.87 -14.73 -12.55
C GLU A 42 12.40 -15.05 -12.25
N MET A 43 11.54 -14.65 -13.19
CA MET A 43 10.13 -14.49 -12.95
C MET A 43 9.44 -15.86 -12.88
N ASN A 44 9.33 -16.39 -11.66
CA ASN A 44 8.53 -17.57 -11.37
C ASN A 44 7.12 -17.15 -10.89
N LYS A 45 6.18 -18.11 -10.83
CA LYS A 45 4.79 -17.84 -10.39
C LYS A 45 4.72 -17.15 -9.02
N VAL A 46 5.67 -17.38 -8.12
CA VAL A 46 5.73 -16.74 -6.81
C VAL A 46 6.13 -15.26 -6.95
N HIS A 47 7.13 -14.93 -7.75
CA HIS A 47 7.55 -13.54 -7.96
C HIS A 47 6.47 -12.72 -8.68
N HIS A 48 5.80 -13.31 -9.67
CA HIS A 48 4.72 -12.67 -10.42
C HIS A 48 3.59 -12.15 -9.54
N LYS A 49 3.10 -12.97 -8.59
CA LYS A 49 2.00 -12.55 -7.71
C LYS A 49 2.39 -11.36 -6.83
N TYR A 50 3.62 -11.30 -6.35
CA TYR A 50 4.07 -10.19 -5.50
C TYR A 50 4.20 -8.89 -6.29
N CYS A 51 4.78 -8.94 -7.49
CA CYS A 51 4.86 -7.79 -8.39
C CYS A 51 3.47 -7.30 -8.78
N ARG A 52 2.55 -8.22 -9.10
CA ARG A 52 1.15 -7.88 -9.40
C ARG A 52 0.46 -7.16 -8.23
N ALA A 53 0.63 -7.67 -7.02
CA ALA A 53 0.07 -7.04 -5.82
C ALA A 53 0.69 -5.66 -5.54
N LEU A 54 2.01 -5.51 -5.76
CA LEU A 54 2.75 -4.26 -5.65
C LEU A 54 2.13 -3.20 -6.55
N ILE A 55 2.01 -3.50 -7.85
CA ILE A 55 1.47 -2.56 -8.85
C ILE A 55 0.01 -2.24 -8.57
N LEU A 56 -0.84 -3.23 -8.29
CA LEU A 56 -2.25 -2.98 -7.95
C LEU A 56 -2.36 -2.05 -6.73
N THR A 57 -1.62 -2.32 -5.66
CA THR A 57 -1.68 -1.48 -4.45
C THR A 57 -1.16 -0.07 -4.71
N LEU A 58 -0.05 0.05 -5.45
CA LEU A 58 0.58 1.32 -5.76
C LEU A 58 -0.31 2.19 -6.66
N CYS A 59 -1.06 1.60 -7.59
CA CYS A 59 -1.81 2.36 -8.60
C CYS A 59 -3.32 2.47 -8.32
N SER A 60 -3.86 1.70 -7.37
CA SER A 60 -5.29 1.76 -7.00
C SER A 60 -5.54 2.21 -5.56
N ALA A 61 -4.48 2.47 -4.79
CA ALA A 61 -4.55 2.74 -3.36
C ALA A 61 -5.34 1.69 -2.54
N CYS A 62 -5.44 0.43 -3.00
CA CYS A 62 -6.15 -0.60 -2.26
C CYS A 62 -5.35 -1.15 -1.09
N ARG A 63 -6.02 -1.54 0.00
CA ARG A 63 -5.38 -2.25 1.12
C ARG A 63 -4.89 -3.59 0.58
N LEU A 64 -3.76 -4.06 1.09
CA LEU A 64 -3.27 -5.41 0.74
C LEU A 64 -4.34 -6.49 0.98
N LYS A 65 -5.15 -6.36 2.04
CA LYS A 65 -6.26 -7.28 2.31
C LYS A 65 -7.35 -7.22 1.23
N GLU A 66 -7.64 -6.05 0.68
CA GLU A 66 -8.60 -5.91 -0.44
C GLU A 66 -8.03 -6.62 -1.67
N VAL A 67 -6.75 -6.38 -1.99
CA VAL A 67 -6.04 -7.03 -3.11
C VAL A 67 -5.95 -8.55 -2.96
N ASN A 68 -5.64 -9.05 -1.76
CA ASN A 68 -5.59 -10.49 -1.47
C ASN A 68 -6.95 -11.18 -1.67
N ASN A 69 -8.05 -10.48 -1.42
CA ASN A 69 -9.41 -11.01 -1.54
C ASN A 69 -10.11 -10.61 -2.86
N LEU A 70 -9.35 -10.13 -3.84
CA LEU A 70 -9.87 -9.69 -5.14
C LEU A 70 -10.69 -10.80 -5.80
N CYS A 71 -11.90 -10.44 -6.25
CA CYS A 71 -12.83 -11.34 -6.92
C CYS A 71 -13.28 -10.75 -8.27
N LEU A 72 -13.26 -11.55 -9.33
CA LEU A 72 -13.66 -11.09 -10.67
C LEU A 72 -15.13 -10.68 -10.77
N LYS A 73 -16.00 -11.27 -9.94
CA LYS A 73 -17.43 -10.94 -9.89
C LYS A 73 -17.71 -9.55 -9.29
N GLU A 74 -16.72 -8.97 -8.62
CA GLU A 74 -16.79 -7.63 -8.02
C GLU A 74 -16.44 -6.52 -9.02
N ARG A 75 -16.11 -6.87 -10.27
CA ARG A 75 -15.71 -5.91 -11.30
C ARG A 75 -16.77 -5.77 -12.38
N GLU A 76 -17.13 -4.53 -12.67
CA GLU A 76 -17.97 -4.13 -13.79
C GLU A 76 -17.24 -3.05 -14.61
N GLY A 77 -16.78 -3.41 -15.81
CA GLY A 77 -15.88 -2.55 -16.59
C GLY A 77 -14.63 -2.19 -15.80
N ASN A 78 -14.41 -0.90 -15.57
CA ASN A 78 -13.25 -0.37 -14.84
C ASN A 78 -13.53 -0.15 -13.35
N TRP A 79 -14.74 -0.44 -12.89
CA TRP A 79 -15.12 -0.28 -11.49
C TRP A 79 -15.00 -1.60 -10.75
N TRP A 80 -14.22 -1.60 -9.67
CA TRP A 80 -14.16 -2.67 -8.69
C TRP A 80 -14.95 -2.27 -7.44
N THR A 81 -16.05 -2.98 -7.17
CA THR A 81 -16.92 -2.75 -6.02
C THR A 81 -16.60 -3.76 -4.93
N ILE A 82 -15.87 -3.31 -3.91
CA ILE A 82 -15.59 -4.10 -2.72
C ILE A 82 -16.84 -4.10 -1.82
N PRO A 83 -17.44 -5.28 -1.54
CA PRO A 83 -18.71 -5.34 -0.83
C PRO A 83 -18.59 -4.90 0.63
N ALA A 84 -19.64 -4.25 1.12
CA ALA A 84 -19.78 -3.70 2.47
C ALA A 84 -19.44 -4.68 3.59
N ASN A 85 -19.72 -5.98 3.41
CA ASN A 85 -19.42 -7.01 4.40
C ASN A 85 -17.91 -7.16 4.68
N ARG A 86 -17.03 -6.81 3.73
CA ARG A 86 -15.57 -6.81 3.90
C ARG A 86 -15.03 -5.49 4.47
N MET A 87 -15.85 -4.44 4.50
CA MET A 87 -15.47 -3.11 4.94
C MET A 87 -15.84 -2.87 6.40
N LYS A 88 -14.96 -2.21 7.14
CA LYS A 88 -15.24 -1.81 8.54
C LYS A 88 -16.42 -0.84 8.63
N SER A 89 -16.55 0.04 7.65
CA SER A 89 -17.62 1.05 7.56
C SER A 89 -18.98 0.47 7.16
N LYS A 90 -19.07 -0.82 6.79
CA LYS A 90 -20.30 -1.45 6.26
C LYS A 90 -20.90 -0.72 5.06
N LYS A 91 -20.06 -0.05 4.27
CA LYS A 91 -20.41 0.56 3.00
C LYS A 91 -19.58 -0.08 1.89
N ASP A 92 -20.17 -0.17 0.72
CA ASP A 92 -19.43 -0.57 -0.48
C ASP A 92 -18.32 0.43 -0.75
N HIS A 93 -17.18 -0.09 -1.19
CA HIS A 93 -16.02 0.71 -1.52
C HIS A 93 -15.70 0.51 -2.99
N MET A 94 -15.90 1.56 -3.78
CA MET A 94 -15.66 1.55 -5.22
C MET A 94 -14.26 2.04 -5.51
N VAL A 95 -13.55 1.29 -6.36
CA VAL A 95 -12.19 1.60 -6.80
C VAL A 95 -12.18 1.60 -8.32
N PHE A 96 -11.69 2.68 -8.93
CA PHE A 96 -11.47 2.73 -10.36
C PHE A 96 -10.15 2.06 -10.72
N ILE A 97 -10.18 1.13 -11.68
CA ILE A 97 -9.03 0.41 -12.21
C ILE A 97 -8.79 0.90 -13.63
N VAL A 98 -7.67 1.58 -13.86
CA VAL A 98 -7.30 2.04 -15.21
C VAL A 98 -7.05 0.86 -16.15
N ASP A 99 -7.20 1.08 -17.46
CA ASP A 99 -7.15 0.02 -18.47
C ASP A 99 -5.86 -0.80 -18.40
N ASP A 100 -4.72 -0.15 -18.17
CA ASP A 100 -3.40 -0.79 -18.06
C ASP A 100 -3.30 -1.78 -16.88
N LEU A 101 -4.14 -1.63 -15.87
CA LEU A 101 -4.17 -2.53 -14.70
C LEU A 101 -5.16 -3.68 -14.86
N ILE A 102 -6.07 -3.65 -15.84
CA ILE A 102 -7.07 -4.70 -16.04
C ILE A 102 -6.40 -6.08 -16.23
N PRO A 103 -5.32 -6.24 -17.00
CA PRO A 103 -4.62 -7.54 -17.11
C PRO A 103 -4.08 -8.07 -15.78
N LEU A 104 -3.82 -7.18 -14.82
CA LEU A 104 -3.35 -7.53 -13.48
C LEU A 104 -4.51 -7.90 -12.53
N PHE A 105 -5.75 -7.59 -12.89
CA PHE A 105 -6.94 -7.84 -12.08
C PHE A 105 -7.35 -9.32 -12.15
N SER A 106 -6.68 -10.18 -11.38
CA SER A 106 -7.02 -11.60 -11.26
C SER A 106 -6.83 -12.11 -9.84
N PRO A 107 -7.62 -13.13 -9.41
CA PRO A 107 -7.52 -13.67 -8.05
C PRO A 107 -6.12 -14.20 -7.73
N PHE A 108 -5.76 -14.12 -6.45
CA PHE A 108 -4.49 -14.65 -5.94
C PHE A 108 -4.71 -16.08 -5.42
N THR A 109 -3.85 -17.01 -5.82
CA THR A 109 -3.92 -18.42 -5.36
C THR A 109 -3.41 -18.61 -3.93
N SER A 110 -2.78 -17.59 -3.35
CA SER A 110 -2.22 -17.60 -2.00
C SER A 110 -2.08 -16.16 -1.49
N GLU A 111 -2.14 -15.98 -0.18
CA GLU A 111 -1.98 -14.67 0.44
C GLU A 111 -0.60 -14.04 0.16
N ILE A 112 -0.62 -12.73 -0.11
CA ILE A 112 0.58 -11.91 -0.26
C ILE A 112 1.06 -11.46 1.12
N SER A 113 2.28 -11.86 1.48
CA SER A 113 2.97 -11.42 2.70
C SER A 113 3.92 -10.26 2.43
N THR A 114 3.71 -9.13 3.11
CA THR A 114 4.64 -7.98 3.03
C THR A 114 6.04 -8.37 3.49
N TYR A 115 6.15 -9.17 4.55
CA TYR A 115 7.42 -9.62 5.10
C TYR A 115 8.16 -10.47 4.08
N TYR A 116 7.54 -11.53 3.56
CA TYR A 116 8.18 -12.43 2.59
C TYR A 116 8.58 -11.71 1.31
N PHE A 117 7.75 -10.78 0.81
CA PHE A 117 8.12 -10.02 -0.37
C PHE A 117 9.39 -9.21 -0.14
N ARG A 118 9.46 -8.51 0.99
CA ARG A 118 10.61 -7.68 1.32
C ARG A 118 11.86 -8.48 1.62
N THR A 119 11.76 -9.47 2.49
CA THR A 119 12.93 -10.19 3.00
C THR A 119 13.32 -11.37 2.12
N GLY A 120 12.34 -12.09 1.59
CA GLY A 120 12.56 -13.32 0.82
C GLY A 120 12.69 -13.10 -0.69
N VAL A 121 12.00 -12.11 -1.27
CA VAL A 121 12.07 -11.85 -2.72
C VAL A 121 13.03 -10.70 -3.02
N LEU A 122 12.91 -9.60 -2.28
CA LEU A 122 13.72 -8.39 -2.50
C LEU A 122 14.95 -8.30 -1.59
N ASN A 123 15.26 -9.35 -0.82
CA ASN A 123 16.46 -9.44 0.04
C ASN A 123 16.70 -8.21 0.93
N SER A 124 15.62 -7.60 1.43
CA SER A 124 15.64 -6.38 2.24
C SER A 124 16.30 -5.15 1.58
N LYS A 125 16.50 -5.15 0.26
CA LYS A 125 17.05 -4.01 -0.51
C LYS A 125 16.19 -2.75 -0.36
N TYR A 126 14.88 -2.93 -0.18
CA TYR A 126 13.90 -1.85 -0.06
C TYR A 126 13.17 -1.87 1.28
N ASP A 127 12.99 -0.67 1.85
CA ASP A 127 12.30 -0.47 3.11
C ASP A 127 10.93 0.17 2.90
N PHE A 128 9.92 -0.66 2.63
CA PHE A 128 8.55 -0.19 2.42
C PHE A 128 7.50 -1.05 3.13
N THR A 129 6.25 -0.68 3.03
CA THR A 129 5.10 -1.53 3.38
C THR A 129 4.03 -1.36 2.31
N PHE A 130 3.14 -2.34 2.13
CA PHE A 130 2.00 -2.16 1.22
C PHE A 130 1.11 -0.98 1.64
N HIS A 131 0.98 -0.72 2.95
CA HIS A 131 0.31 0.49 3.41
C HIS A 131 1.08 1.76 3.02
N GLY A 132 2.41 1.74 3.07
CA GLY A 132 3.25 2.84 2.60
C GLY A 132 3.14 3.10 1.09
N LEU A 133 2.95 2.07 0.26
CA LEU A 133 2.66 2.25 -1.18
C LEU A 133 1.33 2.96 -1.40
N ARG A 134 0.32 2.59 -0.61
CA ARG A 134 -0.97 3.30 -0.54
C ARG A 134 -0.76 4.76 -0.21
N SER A 135 -0.01 5.06 0.86
CA SER A 135 0.29 6.43 1.26
C SER A 135 1.06 7.19 0.19
N LEU A 136 1.93 6.54 -0.58
CA LEU A 136 2.64 7.14 -1.72
C LEU A 136 1.67 7.59 -2.80
N PHE A 137 0.76 6.71 -3.22
CA PHE A 137 -0.28 7.05 -4.20
C PHE A 137 -1.08 8.25 -3.74
N MET A 138 -1.62 8.20 -2.51
CA MET A 138 -2.47 9.28 -1.98
C MET A 138 -1.71 10.59 -1.87
N THR A 139 -0.43 10.54 -1.48
CA THR A 139 0.45 11.72 -1.43
C THR A 139 0.66 12.30 -2.82
N LYS A 140 0.90 11.46 -3.82
CA LYS A 140 1.11 11.90 -5.20
C LYS A 140 -0.16 12.47 -5.82
N MET A 141 -1.29 11.80 -5.63
CA MET A 141 -2.59 12.31 -6.07
C MET A 141 -2.92 13.65 -5.40
N PHE A 142 -2.67 13.82 -4.11
CA PHE A 142 -2.90 15.10 -3.44
C PHE A 142 -1.97 16.22 -3.94
N GLN A 143 -0.71 15.89 -4.29
CA GLN A 143 0.24 16.85 -4.85
C GLN A 143 -0.14 17.29 -6.28
N MET A 144 -0.66 16.36 -7.09
CA MET A 144 -1.01 16.60 -8.49
C MET A 144 -2.42 17.16 -8.67
N HIS A 145 -3.35 16.75 -7.80
CA HIS A 145 -4.78 17.04 -7.84
C HIS A 145 -5.28 17.50 -6.46
N PRO A 146 -4.80 18.67 -5.97
CA PRO A 146 -5.21 19.19 -4.66
C PRO A 146 -6.73 19.41 -4.54
N GLU A 147 -7.43 19.64 -5.66
CA GLU A 147 -8.88 19.73 -5.76
C GLU A 147 -9.61 18.45 -5.34
N LEU A 148 -8.95 17.29 -5.42
CA LEU A 148 -9.52 15.98 -5.08
C LEU A 148 -9.27 15.57 -3.62
N LYS A 149 -8.78 16.48 -2.77
CA LYS A 149 -8.41 16.21 -1.36
C LYS A 149 -9.46 15.41 -0.60
N GLU A 150 -10.73 15.82 -0.70
CA GLU A 150 -11.81 15.17 0.06
C GLU A 150 -12.06 13.73 -0.41
N ALA A 151 -11.96 13.48 -1.71
CA ALA A 151 -12.08 12.14 -2.28
C ALA A 151 -10.90 11.22 -1.92
N ILE A 152 -9.71 11.79 -1.70
CA ILE A 152 -8.47 11.07 -1.36
C ILE A 152 -8.35 10.82 0.15
N SER A 153 -9.03 11.58 1.03
CA SER A 153 -8.92 11.39 2.49
C SER A 153 -9.92 10.42 3.13
N ALA A 154 -10.84 9.84 2.35
CA ALA A 154 -11.97 9.04 2.81
C ALA A 154 -11.64 7.55 3.12
#